data_AF-A0A8J4RF81-F1
#
_entry.id   AF-A0A8J4RF81-F1
#
_cell.length_a   1.000
_cell.length_b   1.000
_cell.length_c   1.000
_cell.angle_alpha   90.00
_cell.angle_beta   90.00
_cell.angle_gamma   90.00
#
_symmetry.space_group_name_H-M   'P 1'
#
loop_
_entity.id
_entity.type
_entity.pdbx_description
1 polymer ?
#
loop_
_entity_poly.entity_id
_entity_poly.type
_entity_poly.pdbx_seq_one_letter_code
_entity_poly.pdbx_strand_id
1 'polypeptide(L)'
;MDTHYSEEYLEECIGPNTRRAILYQEYVKGISATGMQPNYGFEGQLNACWTHKMTRTEIELIRSAGFLVSVIHGRHDTIAEIYYARRLAKKPHLVARMIELHGGHLVSHERTEEGQG
;
A
#
# COMPACT_ATOMS: atom_id res chain seq x y z
N MET A 1 0.60 12.06 4.61
CA MET A 1 2.02 11.69 4.70
C MET A 1 2.19 10.61 5.75
N ASP A 2 1.94 10.91 7.02
CA ASP A 2 2.16 9.99 8.17
C ASP A 2 1.35 8.70 8.16
N THR A 3 0.17 8.72 7.55
CA THR A 3 -0.65 7.52 7.38
C THR A 3 -0.20 6.64 6.21
N HIS A 4 0.59 7.19 5.29
CA HIS A 4 0.96 6.54 4.03
C HIS A 4 2.36 5.95 4.07
N TYR A 5 3.27 6.56 4.82
CA TYR A 5 4.67 6.18 4.90
C TYR A 5 5.10 5.88 6.33
N SER A 6 6.14 5.05 6.52
CA SER A 6 6.76 4.86 7.82
C SER A 6 7.50 6.11 8.31
N GLU A 7 7.58 6.29 9.64
CA GLU A 7 8.26 7.46 10.23
C GLU A 7 9.74 7.50 9.83
N GLU A 8 10.43 6.36 9.89
CA GLU A 8 11.83 6.23 9.47
C GLU A 8 12.03 6.71 8.02
N TYR A 9 11.12 6.35 7.11
CA TYR A 9 11.17 6.81 5.72
C TYR A 9 10.91 8.32 5.60
N LEU A 10 10.07 8.90 6.45
CA LEU A 10 9.77 10.33 6.42
C LEU A 10 10.92 11.17 7.02
N GLU A 11 11.62 10.64 8.02
CA GLU A 11 12.71 11.32 8.72
C GLU A 11 14.05 11.28 7.98
N GLU A 12 14.23 10.38 7.01
CA GLU A 12 15.47 10.28 6.24
C GLU A 12 15.85 11.61 5.55
N CYS A 13 17.11 12.01 5.71
CA CYS A 13 17.67 13.18 5.04
C CYS A 13 18.07 12.88 3.59
N ILE A 14 17.47 13.61 2.65
CA ILE A 14 17.80 13.61 1.22
C ILE A 14 18.47 14.94 0.90
N GLY A 15 19.80 14.94 0.95
CA GLY A 15 20.60 16.17 0.89
C GLY A 15 20.35 17.04 2.13
N PRO A 16 20.01 18.33 1.98
CA PRO A 16 19.79 19.23 3.11
C PRO A 16 18.39 19.13 3.74
N ASN A 17 17.47 18.35 3.16
CA ASN A 17 16.07 18.29 3.59
C ASN A 17 15.69 16.88 4.04
N THR A 18 14.68 16.77 4.90
CA THR A 18 14.03 15.48 5.15
C THR A 18 13.12 15.09 3.98
N ARG A 19 12.93 13.79 3.78
CA ARG A 19 11.99 13.29 2.77
C ARG A 19 10.58 13.81 3.01
N ARG A 20 10.16 13.92 4.27
CA ARG A 20 8.90 14.57 4.68
C ARG A 20 8.74 15.98 4.07
N ALA A 21 9.78 16.81 4.17
CA ALA A 21 9.75 18.18 3.65
C ALA A 21 9.62 18.19 2.11
N ILE A 22 10.37 17.33 1.43
CA ILE A 22 10.32 17.19 -0.03
C ILE A 22 8.92 16.73 -0.48
N LEU A 23 8.39 15.68 0.13
CA LEU A 23 7.06 15.15 -0.21
C LEU A 23 5.95 16.17 0.05
N TYR A 24 6.06 16.96 1.12
CA TYR A 24 5.11 18.04 1.42
C TYR A 24 5.14 19.12 0.34
N GLN A 25 6.33 19.53 -0.14
CA GLN A 25 6.45 20.49 -1.24
C GLN A 25 5.82 19.97 -2.52
N GLU A 26 6.06 18.71 -2.89
CA GLU A 26 5.43 18.09 -4.06
C GLU A 26 3.90 18.01 -3.93
N TYR A 27 3.39 17.71 -2.73
CA TYR A 27 1.95 17.71 -2.46
C TYR A 27 1.33 19.10 -2.64
N VAL A 28 1.94 20.14 -2.07
CA VAL A 28 1.48 21.54 -2.20
C VAL A 28 1.50 21.96 -3.67
N LYS A 29 2.59 21.66 -4.39
CA LYS A 29 2.73 21.95 -5.82
C LYS A 29 1.64 21.27 -6.65
N GLY A 30 1.33 20.00 -6.35
CA GLY A 30 0.25 19.26 -6.98
C GLY A 30 -1.10 19.95 -6.80
N ILE A 31 -1.46 20.29 -5.55
CA ILE A 31 -2.72 20.99 -5.26
C ILE A 31 -2.79 22.35 -5.95
N SER A 32 -1.70 23.11 -5.95
CA SER A 32 -1.68 24.42 -6.63
C SER A 32 -1.90 24.30 -8.13
N ALA A 33 -1.47 23.20 -8.75
CA ALA A 33 -1.64 22.96 -10.18
C ALA A 33 -3.02 22.38 -10.56
N THR A 34 -3.54 21.44 -9.77
CA THR A 34 -4.74 20.66 -10.14
C THR A 34 -5.96 20.94 -9.27
N GLY A 35 -5.82 21.75 -8.22
CA GLY A 35 -6.82 21.89 -7.16
C GLY A 35 -6.81 20.72 -6.18
N MET A 36 -7.57 20.87 -5.10
CA MET A 36 -7.74 19.81 -4.10
C MET A 36 -8.52 18.64 -4.68
N GLN A 37 -8.15 17.40 -4.32
CA GLN A 37 -8.92 16.22 -4.69
C GLN A 37 -10.38 16.38 -4.17
N PRO A 38 -11.39 16.16 -5.02
CA PRO A 38 -12.79 16.19 -4.58
C PRO A 38 -13.08 15.12 -3.51
N ASN A 39 -13.97 15.41 -2.56
CA ASN A 39 -14.31 14.50 -1.47
C ASN A 39 -14.74 13.10 -1.93
N TYR A 40 -15.45 13.00 -3.06
CA TYR A 40 -15.86 11.70 -3.62
C TYR A 40 -14.67 10.81 -4.02
N GLY A 41 -13.52 11.38 -4.37
CA GLY A 41 -12.31 10.60 -4.65
C GLY A 41 -11.73 9.94 -3.40
N PHE A 42 -11.74 10.67 -2.28
CA PHE A 42 -11.29 10.15 -0.99
C PHE A 42 -12.26 9.10 -0.43
N GLU A 43 -13.56 9.39 -0.45
CA GLU A 43 -14.58 8.42 -0.05
C GLU A 43 -14.56 7.17 -0.93
N GLY A 44 -14.29 7.33 -2.23
CA GLY A 44 -14.12 6.20 -3.15
C GLY A 44 -12.95 5.29 -2.78
N GLN A 45 -11.80 5.85 -2.40
CA GLN A 45 -10.64 5.08 -1.93
C GLN A 45 -10.94 4.33 -0.63
N LEU A 46 -11.55 5.01 0.34
CA LEU A 46 -11.97 4.39 1.59
C LEU A 46 -13.00 3.27 1.36
N ASN A 47 -14.00 3.53 0.54
CA ASN A 47 -15.01 2.55 0.17
C ASN A 47 -14.39 1.35 -0.55
N ALA A 48 -13.42 1.55 -1.44
CA ALA A 48 -12.69 0.46 -2.07
C ALA A 48 -11.94 -0.38 -1.02
N CYS A 49 -11.22 0.25 -0.08
CA CYS A 49 -10.51 -0.46 0.98
C CYS A 49 -11.45 -1.28 1.89
N TRP A 50 -12.64 -0.75 2.22
CA TRP A 50 -13.59 -1.43 3.11
C TRP A 50 -14.46 -2.48 2.42
N THR A 51 -14.86 -2.25 1.17
CA THR A 51 -15.82 -3.12 0.48
C THR A 51 -15.16 -4.16 -0.40
N HIS A 52 -13.90 -3.95 -0.82
CA HIS A 52 -13.22 -4.86 -1.72
C HIS A 52 -12.89 -6.18 -1.00
N LYS A 53 -13.51 -7.26 -1.48
CA LYS A 53 -13.30 -8.62 -0.98
C LYS A 53 -13.17 -9.55 -2.18
N MET A 54 -12.18 -10.44 -2.12
CA MET A 54 -12.10 -11.55 -3.08
C MET A 54 -13.15 -12.60 -2.75
N THR A 55 -14.01 -12.88 -3.72
CA THR A 55 -14.96 -13.99 -3.71
C THR A 55 -14.22 -15.32 -3.80
N ARG A 56 -14.92 -16.40 -3.43
CA ARG A 56 -14.38 -17.76 -3.57
C ARG A 56 -14.07 -18.11 -5.03
N THR A 57 -14.94 -17.71 -5.95
CA THR A 57 -14.78 -17.95 -7.39
C THR A 57 -13.51 -17.29 -7.94
N GLU A 58 -13.22 -16.05 -7.55
CA GLU A 58 -12.00 -15.35 -7.97
C GLU A 58 -10.73 -16.02 -7.44
N ILE A 59 -10.76 -16.50 -6.19
CA ILE A 59 -9.64 -17.24 -5.59
C ILE A 59 -9.41 -18.56 -6.32
N GLU A 60 -10.49 -19.31 -6.61
CA GLU A 60 -10.41 -20.58 -7.33
C GLU A 60 -9.91 -20.38 -8.77
N LEU A 61 -10.29 -19.28 -9.42
CA LEU A 61 -9.81 -18.90 -10.76
C LEU A 61 -8.31 -18.56 -10.76
N ILE A 62 -7.84 -17.77 -9.80
CA ILE A 62 -6.40 -17.46 -9.66
C ILE A 62 -5.61 -18.74 -9.44
N ARG A 63 -6.12 -19.66 -8.62
CA ARG A 63 -5.49 -20.95 -8.37
C ARG A 63 -5.44 -21.81 -9.63
N SER A 64 -6.55 -21.93 -10.38
CA SER A 64 -6.60 -22.78 -11.58
C SER A 64 -5.74 -22.24 -12.72
N ALA A 65 -5.48 -20.93 -12.74
CA ALA A 65 -4.60 -20.30 -13.71
C ALA A 65 -3.12 -20.69 -13.53
N GLY A 66 -2.73 -21.24 -12.37
CA GLY A 66 -1.38 -21.79 -12.14
C GLY A 66 -0.28 -20.75 -11.91
N PHE A 67 -0.63 -19.49 -11.66
CA PHE A 67 0.34 -18.43 -11.34
C PHE A 67 0.78 -18.50 -9.88
N LEU A 68 2.04 -18.12 -9.64
CA LEU A 68 2.52 -17.84 -8.29
C LEU A 68 1.96 -16.50 -7.82
N VAL A 69 1.46 -16.45 -6.59
CA VAL A 69 0.89 -15.24 -6.00
C VAL A 69 1.72 -14.82 -4.80
N SER A 70 1.99 -13.53 -4.69
CA SER A 70 2.59 -12.92 -3.50
C SER A 70 1.64 -11.84 -2.96
N VAL A 71 1.43 -11.83 -1.64
CA VAL A 71 0.76 -10.74 -0.92
C VAL A 71 1.84 -9.92 -0.24
N ILE A 72 2.09 -8.71 -0.75
CA ILE A 72 3.11 -7.80 -0.24
C ILE A 72 2.43 -6.75 0.64
N HIS A 73 2.93 -6.54 1.86
CA HIS A 73 2.33 -5.60 2.81
C HIS A 73 3.37 -4.91 3.70
N GLY A 74 3.13 -3.64 4.02
CA GLY A 74 3.96 -2.87 4.95
C GLY A 74 3.62 -3.18 6.40
N ARG A 75 4.63 -3.48 7.23
CA ARG A 75 4.42 -3.82 8.66
C ARG A 75 3.81 -2.68 9.49
N HIS A 76 3.96 -1.44 9.04
CA HIS A 76 3.48 -0.24 9.73
C HIS A 76 2.29 0.41 9.02
N ASP A 77 1.61 -0.32 8.14
CA ASP A 77 0.39 0.15 7.48
C ASP A 77 -0.75 0.32 8.50
N THR A 78 -1.13 1.58 8.72
CA THR A 78 -2.23 1.97 9.61
C THR A 78 -3.55 2.19 8.88
N ILE A 79 -3.54 2.24 7.53
CA ILE A 79 -4.74 2.39 6.71
C ILE A 79 -5.35 1.01 6.43
N ALA A 80 -4.52 0.04 6.07
CA ALA A 80 -4.92 -1.35 5.89
C ALA A 80 -4.12 -2.25 6.83
N GLU A 81 -4.72 -2.67 7.93
CA GLU A 81 -4.02 -3.49 8.92
C GLU A 81 -3.49 -4.80 8.34
N ILE A 82 -2.23 -5.11 8.65
CA ILE A 82 -1.52 -6.31 8.18
C ILE A 82 -2.24 -7.63 8.49
N TYR A 83 -3.09 -7.66 9.52
CA TYR A 83 -3.94 -8.79 9.85
C TYR A 83 -4.76 -9.27 8.64
N TYR A 84 -5.32 -8.35 7.86
CA TYR A 84 -6.16 -8.69 6.72
C TYR A 84 -5.35 -9.28 5.57
N ALA A 85 -4.15 -8.75 5.31
CA ALA A 85 -3.23 -9.29 4.32
C ALA A 85 -2.77 -10.71 4.68
N ARG A 86 -2.38 -10.94 5.94
CA ARG A 86 -2.06 -12.28 6.45
C ARG A 86 -3.23 -13.25 6.32
N ARG A 87 -4.45 -12.80 6.63
CA ARG A 87 -5.67 -13.61 6.47
C ARG A 87 -5.93 -13.95 5.01
N LEU A 88 -5.68 -13.02 4.08
CA LEU A 88 -5.81 -13.25 2.64
C LEU A 88 -4.81 -14.32 2.17
N ALA A 89 -3.53 -14.17 2.50
CA ALA A 89 -2.47 -15.11 2.12
C ALA A 89 -2.71 -16.54 2.66
N LYS A 90 -3.42 -16.66 3.79
CA LYS A 90 -3.76 -17.95 4.42
C LYS A 90 -5.11 -18.52 3.96
N LYS A 91 -5.86 -17.86 3.07
CA LYS A 91 -7.16 -18.37 2.65
C LYS A 91 -7.01 -19.77 2.03
N PRO A 92 -7.83 -20.75 2.44
CA PRO A 92 -7.92 -22.02 1.73
C PRO A 92 -8.15 -21.74 0.24
N HIS A 93 -7.40 -22.42 -0.61
CA HIS A 93 -7.42 -22.26 -2.08
C HIS A 93 -6.64 -21.07 -2.67
N LEU A 94 -6.08 -20.17 -1.87
CA LEU A 94 -5.10 -19.20 -2.39
C LEU A 94 -3.69 -19.75 -2.15
N VAL A 95 -2.92 -19.99 -3.21
CA VAL A 95 -1.50 -20.33 -3.11
C VAL A 95 -0.70 -19.04 -3.16
N ALA A 96 -0.71 -18.31 -2.04
CA ALA A 96 -0.01 -17.03 -1.94
C ALA A 96 1.07 -17.05 -0.85
N ARG A 97 2.23 -16.48 -1.18
CA ARG A 97 3.28 -16.19 -0.21
C ARG A 97 3.05 -14.82 0.40
N MET A 98 3.09 -14.72 1.73
CA MET A 98 3.10 -13.43 2.40
C MET A 98 4.52 -12.85 2.39
N ILE A 99 4.66 -11.58 2.01
CA ILE A 99 5.90 -10.80 2.05
C ILE A 99 5.63 -9.55 2.90
N GLU A 100 6.25 -9.51 4.08
CA GLU A 100 6.07 -8.43 5.05
C GLU A 100 7.28 -7.50 5.04
N LEU A 101 7.13 -6.35 4.41
CA LEU A 101 8.21 -5.38 4.24
C LEU A 101 8.19 -4.35 5.37
N HIS A 102 9.35 -3.78 5.68
CA HIS A 102 9.42 -2.64 6.60
C HIS A 102 8.95 -1.38 5.88
N GLY A 103 7.78 -0.87 6.25
CA GLY A 103 7.23 0.35 5.66
C GLY A 103 5.76 0.54 6.01
N GLY A 104 5.20 1.67 5.59
CA GLY A 104 3.80 2.04 5.76
C GLY A 104 2.89 1.48 4.66
N HIS A 105 1.78 2.16 4.40
CA HIS A 105 0.80 1.75 3.40
C HIS A 105 1.39 1.70 1.98
N LEU A 106 2.21 2.68 1.61
CA LEU A 106 2.87 2.77 0.30
C LEU A 106 4.24 2.09 0.32
N VAL A 107 4.33 0.89 0.89
CA VAL A 107 5.62 0.19 1.08
C VAL A 107 6.37 -0.07 -0.24
N SER A 108 5.68 -0.20 -1.36
CA SER A 108 6.30 -0.33 -2.69
C SER A 108 7.01 0.94 -3.15
N HIS A 109 6.60 2.11 -2.64
CA HIS A 109 7.27 3.39 -2.88
C HIS A 109 8.43 3.60 -1.90
N GLU A 110 8.36 3.02 -0.70
CA GLU A 110 9.45 3.08 0.29
C GLU A 110 10.58 2.10 -0.05
N ARG A 111 10.23 0.92 -0.55
CA ARG A 111 11.13 -0.22 -0.79
C ARG A 111 11.13 -0.59 -2.27
N THR A 112 11.43 0.41 -3.11
CA THR A 112 11.43 0.27 -4.58
C THR A 112 12.35 -0.84 -5.08
N GLU A 113 13.45 -1.12 -4.37
CA GLU A 113 14.40 -2.19 -4.69
C GLU A 113 13.93 -3.59 -4.24
N GLU A 114 13.14 -3.67 -3.16
CA GLU A 114 12.67 -4.96 -2.60
C GLU A 114 11.41 -5.47 -3.30
N GLY A 115 10.71 -4.62 -4.07
CA GLY A 115 9.50 -4.97 -4.83
C GLY A 115 9.76 -5.67 -6.17
N GLN A 116 11.01 -5.92 -6.57
CA GLN A 116 11.39 -6.52 -7.86
C GLN A 116 11.58 -8.05 -7.84
N GLY A 117 11.12 -8.73 -6.79
CA GLY A 117 11.27 -10.17 -6.58
C GLY A 117 10.23 -11.05 -7.26
#